data_AF-A0A6N2DWH4-F1
#
_entry.id   AF-A0A6N2DWH4-F1
#
_cell.length_a   1.000
_cell.length_b   1.000
_cell.length_c   1.000
_cell.angle_alpha   90.00
_cell.angle_beta   90.00
_cell.angle_gamma   90.00
#
_symmetry.space_group_name_H-M   'P 1'
#
loop_
_entity.id
_entity.type
_entity.pdbx_description
1 polymer ?
#
loop_
_entity_poly.entity_id
_entity_poly.type
_entity_poly.pdbx_seq_one_letter_code
_entity_poly.pdbx_strand_id
1 'polypeptide(L)'
;MPKVQFTDDELAEFLSWFERTPNWSRWQRRTGDHGEDVIELHVASPRQQTLKLARSETFGYMVTGFDGWALTVCDSFDEVMSILSRFRPRAITEGGTRQAVPVAG
;
A
#
# COMPACT_ATOMS: atom_id res chain seq x y z
N MET A 1 22.83 0.60 3.69
CA MET A 1 22.26 -0.02 2.48
C MET A 1 21.57 -1.31 2.89
N PRO A 2 20.38 -1.63 2.33
CA PRO A 2 19.70 -2.88 2.62
C PRO A 2 20.53 -4.07 2.14
N LYS A 3 20.55 -5.15 2.94
CA LYS A 3 21.26 -6.39 2.56
C LYS A 3 20.54 -7.18 1.47
N VAL A 4 19.20 -7.12 1.47
CA VAL A 4 18.34 -7.70 0.45
C VAL A 4 17.37 -6.61 0.00
N GLN A 5 17.13 -6.55 -1.31
CA GLN A 5 16.34 -5.51 -1.95
C GLN A 5 15.28 -6.13 -2.84
N PHE A 6 14.20 -5.38 -3.10
CA PHE A 6 13.29 -5.71 -4.19
C PHE A 6 14.07 -5.68 -5.51
N THR A 7 13.84 -6.69 -6.33
CA THR A 7 14.45 -6.79 -7.66
C THR A 7 13.81 -5.80 -8.63
N ASP A 8 14.47 -5.55 -9.76
CA ASP A 8 13.94 -4.66 -10.79
C ASP A 8 12.63 -5.21 -11.39
N ASP A 9 12.51 -6.53 -11.52
CA ASP A 9 11.28 -7.19 -12.01
C ASP A 9 10.12 -7.03 -11.02
N GLU A 10 10.37 -7.19 -9.72
CA GLU A 10 9.36 -6.98 -8.67
C GLU A 10 8.89 -5.52 -8.61
N LEU A 11 9.82 -4.58 -8.76
CA LEU A 11 9.49 -3.16 -8.82
C LEU A 11 8.70 -2.82 -10.08
N ALA A 12 9.06 -3.39 -11.22
CA ALA A 12 8.32 -3.20 -12.47
C ALA A 12 6.89 -3.74 -12.34
N GLU A 13 6.71 -4.89 -11.71
CA GLU A 13 5.39 -5.44 -11.42
C GLU A 13 4.59 -4.54 -10.46
N PHE A 14 5.18 -4.13 -9.34
CA PHE A 14 4.55 -3.20 -8.40
C PHE A 14 4.09 -1.92 -9.11
N LEU A 15 4.94 -1.32 -9.94
CA LEU A 15 4.64 -0.11 -10.71
C LEU A 15 3.49 -0.34 -11.69
N SER A 16 3.49 -1.47 -12.41
CA SER A 16 2.39 -1.83 -13.30
C SER A 16 1.05 -1.88 -12.56
N TRP A 17 1.04 -2.42 -11.34
CA TRP A 17 -0.15 -2.44 -10.49
C TRP A 17 -0.53 -1.06 -9.95
N PHE A 18 0.46 -0.25 -9.56
CA PHE A 18 0.24 1.11 -9.08
C PHE A 18 -0.48 1.96 -10.13
N GLU A 19 -0.01 1.91 -11.39
CA GLU A 19 -0.63 2.65 -12.49
C GLU A 19 -2.06 2.19 -12.80
N ARG A 20 -2.36 0.90 -12.58
CA ARG A 20 -3.67 0.30 -12.86
C ARG A 20 -4.65 0.39 -11.69
N THR A 21 -4.21 0.83 -10.52
CA THR A 21 -5.03 0.82 -9.30
C THR A 21 -5.46 2.24 -8.93
N PRO A 22 -6.72 2.64 -9.18
CA PRO A 22 -7.15 4.05 -9.10
C PRO A 22 -6.99 4.71 -7.72
N ASN A 23 -7.00 3.90 -6.66
CA ASN A 23 -6.96 4.39 -5.29
C ASN A 23 -5.54 4.43 -4.71
N TRP A 24 -4.52 4.05 -5.47
CA TRP A 24 -3.13 4.17 -5.07
C TRP A 24 -2.62 5.54 -5.51
N SER A 25 -2.30 6.42 -4.56
CA SER A 25 -2.10 7.84 -4.83
C SER A 25 -0.63 8.25 -4.87
N ARG A 26 0.20 7.62 -4.04
CA ARG A 26 1.62 7.90 -3.94
C ARG A 26 2.34 6.69 -3.42
N TRP A 27 3.59 6.52 -3.80
CA TRP A 27 4.47 5.57 -3.15
C TRP A 27 5.87 6.16 -2.98
N GLN A 28 6.67 5.53 -2.13
CA GLN A 28 8.10 5.83 -1.97
C GLN A 28 8.86 4.56 -1.59
N ARG A 29 10.14 4.49 -1.97
CA ARG A 29 11.08 3.46 -1.52
C ARG A 29 12.02 4.06 -0.49
N ARG A 30 12.23 3.36 0.62
CA ARG A 30 13.18 3.78 1.67
C ARG A 30 13.82 2.57 2.32
N THR A 31 14.91 2.80 3.05
CA THR A 31 15.47 1.78 3.94
C THR A 31 14.75 1.83 5.28
N GLY A 32 14.34 0.66 5.78
CA GLY A 32 13.74 0.48 7.11
C GLY A 32 14.77 0.60 8.24
N ASP A 33 14.28 0.69 9.47
CA ASP A 33 15.10 0.92 10.66
C ASP A 33 16.04 -0.26 10.99
N HIS A 34 15.74 -1.47 10.47
CA HIS A 34 16.60 -2.64 10.60
C HIS A 34 17.31 -3.01 9.30
N GLY A 35 17.33 -2.09 8.32
CA GLY A 35 18.02 -2.29 7.04
C GLY A 35 17.19 -3.05 6.01
N GLU A 36 15.88 -3.13 6.17
CA GLU A 36 14.97 -3.64 5.14
C GLU A 36 14.88 -2.68 3.95
N ASP A 37 14.61 -3.22 2.77
CA ASP A 37 14.15 -2.40 1.66
C ASP A 37 12.63 -2.29 1.71
N VAL A 38 12.12 -1.06 1.82
CA VAL A 38 10.72 -0.81 2.14
C VAL A 38 10.06 0.02 1.04
N ILE A 39 8.95 -0.49 0.51
CA ILE A 39 8.00 0.26 -0.32
C ILE A 39 6.85 0.72 0.56
N GLU A 40 6.65 2.03 0.66
CA GLU A 40 5.48 2.60 1.31
C GLU A 40 4.50 3.09 0.26
N LEU A 41 3.27 2.61 0.36
CA LEU A 41 2.18 2.91 -0.56
C LEU A 41 1.07 3.66 0.19
N HIS A 42 0.72 4.83 -0.31
CA HIS A 42 -0.44 5.60 0.13
C HIS A 42 -1.67 5.21 -0.68
N VAL A 43 -2.74 4.89 0.04
CA VAL A 43 -4.06 4.58 -0.52
C VAL A 43 -5.00 5.74 -0.23
N ALA A 44 -5.52 6.35 -1.30
CA ALA A 44 -6.55 7.37 -1.26
C ALA A 44 -7.82 6.79 -0.62
N SER A 45 -8.09 7.19 0.62
CA SER A 45 -9.28 6.85 1.38
C SER A 45 -9.64 8.02 2.31
N PRO A 46 -10.88 8.09 2.83
CA PRO A 46 -11.29 9.15 3.76
C PRO A 46 -10.41 9.26 5.01
N ARG A 47 -9.70 8.19 5.38
CA ARG A 47 -8.81 8.16 6.55
C ARG A 47 -7.32 8.19 6.21
N GLN A 48 -6.95 8.34 4.93
CA GLN A 48 -5.57 8.25 4.42
C GLN A 48 -4.79 7.08 4.99
N GLN A 49 -4.64 6.03 4.21
CA GLN A 49 -4.09 4.78 4.69
C GLN A 49 -2.75 4.48 4.05
N THR A 50 -1.77 4.04 4.85
CA THR A 50 -0.46 3.61 4.34
C THR A 50 -0.32 2.09 4.47
N LEU A 51 0.08 1.45 3.38
CA LEU A 51 0.54 0.08 3.32
C LEU A 51 2.07 0.09 3.21
N LYS A 52 2.74 -0.83 3.90
CA LYS A 52 4.20 -0.96 3.84
C LYS A 52 4.55 -2.37 3.40
N LEU A 53 5.41 -2.49 2.41
CA LEU A 53 6.00 -3.74 1.96
C LEU A 53 7.47 -3.69 2.31
N ALA A 54 8.01 -4.72 2.94
CA ALA A 54 9.41 -4.78 3.31
C ALA A 54 10.03 -6.09 2.81
N ARG A 55 11.23 -5.99 2.25
CA ARG A 55 12.09 -7.13 1.96
C ARG A 55 13.14 -7.25 3.05
N SER A 56 13.16 -8.41 3.71
CA SER A 56 14.10 -8.73 4.79
C SER A 56 14.85 -10.01 4.46
N GLU A 57 16.13 -10.04 4.81
CA GLU A 57 16.97 -11.24 4.73
C GLU A 57 16.45 -12.36 5.65
N THR A 58 15.90 -11.98 6.81
CA THR A 58 15.51 -12.93 7.87
C THR A 58 14.11 -13.48 7.67
N PHE A 59 13.19 -12.66 7.16
CA PHE A 59 11.76 -12.97 7.12
C PHE A 59 11.17 -12.99 5.71
N GLY A 60 11.98 -12.84 4.65
CA GLY A 60 11.49 -12.82 3.28
C GLY A 60 10.69 -11.54 2.98
N TYR A 61 9.44 -11.67 2.53
CA TYR A 61 8.56 -10.52 2.29
C TYR A 61 7.64 -10.28 3.47
N MET A 62 7.51 -9.03 3.87
CA MET A 62 6.57 -8.60 4.90
C MET A 62 5.65 -7.54 4.35
N VAL A 63 4.37 -7.62 4.68
CA VAL A 63 3.36 -6.63 4.33
C VAL A 63 2.68 -6.18 5.62
N THR A 64 2.69 -4.88 5.87
CA THR A 64 1.97 -4.28 6.99
C THR A 64 0.87 -3.35 6.48
N GLY A 65 -0.34 -3.52 6.97
CA GLY A 65 -1.46 -2.64 6.71
C GLY A 65 -1.67 -1.58 7.79
N PHE A 66 -2.18 -0.42 7.37
CA PHE A 66 -2.85 0.61 8.17
C PHE A 66 -2.23 0.84 9.55
N ASP A 67 -1.11 1.57 9.58
CA ASP A 67 -0.40 1.97 10.81
C ASP A 67 0.06 0.79 11.68
N GLY A 68 0.27 -0.39 11.09
CA GLY A 68 0.85 -1.57 11.76
C GLY A 68 -0.17 -2.52 12.39
N TRP A 69 -1.48 -2.35 12.11
CA TRP A 69 -2.54 -3.18 12.68
C TRP A 69 -2.63 -4.58 12.07
N ALA A 70 -2.08 -4.79 10.88
CA ALA A 70 -1.98 -6.09 10.24
C ALA A 70 -0.56 -6.28 9.76
N LEU A 71 0.05 -7.43 10.07
CA LEU A 71 1.34 -7.86 9.53
C LEU A 71 1.17 -9.27 8.95
N THR A 72 1.58 -9.44 7.71
CA THR A 72 1.64 -10.74 7.04
C THR A 72 3.05 -10.97 6.53
N VAL A 73 3.60 -12.15 6.82
CA VAL A 73 4.83 -12.64 6.21
C VAL A 73 4.43 -13.49 5.01
N CYS A 74 5.06 -13.24 3.87
CA CYS A 74 4.78 -13.92 2.60
C CYS A 74 6.05 -14.58 2.10
N ASP A 75 5.89 -15.77 1.50
CA ASP A 75 7.02 -16.54 0.96
C ASP A 75 7.39 -16.08 -0.47
N SER A 76 6.46 -15.38 -1.15
CA SER A 76 6.64 -14.88 -2.51
C SER A 76 6.08 -13.46 -2.72
N PHE A 77 6.57 -12.79 -3.76
CA PHE A 77 6.04 -11.49 -4.16
C PHE A 77 4.61 -11.58 -4.74
N ASP A 78 4.25 -12.69 -5.39
CA ASP A 78 2.89 -12.93 -5.88
C ASP A 78 1.85 -12.92 -4.74
N GLU A 79 2.19 -13.50 -3.58
CA GLU A 79 1.33 -13.47 -2.39
C GLU A 79 1.16 -12.05 -1.85
N VAL A 80 2.23 -11.27 -1.86
CA VAL A 80 2.21 -9.85 -1.50
C VAL A 80 1.23 -9.09 -2.39
N MET A 81 1.34 -9.26 -3.71
CA MET A 81 0.45 -8.62 -4.69
C MET A 81 -0.99 -9.09 -4.55
N SER A 82 -1.21 -10.37 -4.25
CA SER A 82 -2.53 -10.94 -3.96
C SER A 82 -3.18 -10.26 -2.75
N ILE A 83 -2.43 -10.04 -1.66
CA ILE A 83 -2.89 -9.33 -0.46
C ILE A 83 -3.21 -7.88 -0.79
N LEU A 84 -2.31 -7.18 -1.48
CA LEU A 84 -2.51 -5.78 -1.89
C LEU A 84 -3.76 -5.60 -2.75
N SER A 85 -4.05 -6.55 -3.64
CA SER A 85 -5.23 -6.52 -4.51
C SER A 85 -6.56 -6.49 -3.75
N ARG A 86 -6.60 -7.03 -2.52
CA ARG A 86 -7.79 -7.06 -1.66
C ARG A 86 -8.10 -5.71 -1.05
N PHE A 87 -7.09 -4.84 -0.93
CA PHE A 87 -7.25 -3.48 -0.44
C PHE A 87 -7.66 -2.50 -1.54
N ARG A 88 -8.46 -2.95 -2.51
CA ARG A 88 -9.28 -2.05 -3.33
C ARG A 88 -10.39 -1.52 -2.42
N PRO A 89 -10.37 -0.25 -1.96
CA PRO A 89 -11.57 0.32 -1.40
C PRO A 89 -12.67 0.17 -2.44
N ARG A 90 -13.85 -0.31 -2.02
CA ARG A 90 -15.07 -0.22 -2.83
C ARG A 90 -15.13 1.21 -3.33
N ALA A 91 -15.16 1.41 -4.66
CA ALA A 91 -15.29 2.73 -5.23
C ALA A 91 -16.37 3.47 -4.45
N ILE A 92 -16.05 4.67 -3.95
CA ILE A 92 -17.06 5.54 -3.34
C ILE A 92 -18.03 5.82 -4.47
N THR A 93 -19.12 5.06 -4.53
CA THR A 93 -20.21 5.31 -5.46
C THR A 93 -20.66 6.74 -5.17
N GLU A 94 -20.43 7.65 -6.10
CA GLU A 94 -21.00 9.00 -6.06
C GLU A 94 -22.52 8.85 -5.89
N GLY A 95 -23.06 9.32 -4.76
CA GLY A 95 -24.49 9.14 -4.46
C GLY A 95 -24.99 9.70 -3.13
N GLY A 96 -24.22 10.58 -2.47
CA GLY A 96 -24.68 11.30 -1.27
C GLY A 96 -24.97 12.74 -1.62
N THR A 97 -26.24 13.07 -1.83
CA THR A 97 -26.77 14.41 -2.05
C THR A 97 -26.08 15.42 -1.12
N ARG A 98 -25.43 16.45 -1.67
CA ARG A 98 -25.05 17.64 -0.89
C ARG A 98 -26.34 18.26 -0.36
N GLN A 99 -26.71 17.93 0.88
CA GLN A 99 -27.69 18.73 1.61
C GLN A 99 -27.03 20.08 1.88
N ALA A 100 -27.41 21.09 1.09
CA ALA A 100 -27.19 22.47 1.46
C ALA A 100 -27.99 22.73 2.75
N VAL A 101 -27.29 22.91 3.86
CA VAL A 101 -27.90 23.40 5.10
C VAL A 101 -28.23 24.88 4.85
N PRO A 102 -29.51 25.31 4.92
CA PRO A 102 -29.81 26.74 4.91
C PRO A 102 -29.32 27.35 6.22
N VAL A 103 -28.49 28.38 6.13
CA VAL A 103 -28.21 29.26 7.26
C VAL A 103 -29.48 30.07 7.52
N ALA A 104 -30.18 29.74 8.59
CA ALA A 104 -31.32 30.51 9.09
C ALA A 104 -30.83 31.50 10.15
N GLY A 105 -31.22 32.76 9.99
CA GLY A 105 -31.25 33.78 11.05
C GLY A 105 -30.03 34.67 11.13
#